data_AF-A0A9D5WCR2-F1
#
_entry.id   AF-A0A9D5WCR2-F1
#
_cell.length_a   1.000
_cell.length_b   1.000
_cell.length_c   1.000
_cell.angle_alpha   90.00
_cell.angle_beta   90.00
_cell.angle_gamma   90.00
#
_symmetry.space_group_name_H-M   'P 1'
#
loop_
_entity.id
_entity.type
_entity.pdbx_description
1 polymer ?
#
loop_
_entity_poly.entity_id
_entity_poly.type
_entity_poly.pdbx_seq_one_letter_code
_entity_poly.pdbx_strand_id
1 'polypeptide(L)'
;MIKIPSDIQSASFHASLRQGTLFRMRGDEPFPSSKYHVFIVLNYDPNTDEALILVNGTSQVYKRLNFYKYRPNLNPESTTVVLEAGKYPFFPEKTLVDCNSVKTCRINPEHFENGNLIMMDSSLSDDDMERIINGVVCSRRVPQFIKSKIKPQD
;
A
#
# COMPACT_ATOMS: atom_id res chain seq x y z
N MET A 1 -22.43 5.69 -21.96
CA MET A 1 -21.34 5.06 -21.19
C MET A 1 -21.99 4.03 -20.26
N ILE A 2 -21.68 2.75 -20.39
CA ILE A 2 -22.29 1.70 -19.57
C ILE A 2 -21.64 1.75 -18.18
N LYS A 3 -22.42 1.99 -17.12
CA LYS A 3 -21.91 1.93 -15.73
C LYS A 3 -21.81 0.45 -15.35
N ILE A 4 -20.60 -0.02 -15.09
CA ILE A 4 -20.38 -1.39 -14.60
C ILE A 4 -20.90 -1.46 -13.15
N PRO A 5 -21.77 -2.42 -12.81
CA PRO A 5 -22.20 -2.66 -11.43
C PRO A 5 -21.03 -2.80 -10.44
N SER A 6 -21.19 -2.30 -9.21
CA SER A 6 -20.10 -2.23 -8.21
C SER A 6 -19.66 -3.61 -7.69
N ASP A 7 -20.58 -4.57 -7.64
CA ASP A 7 -20.32 -5.98 -7.38
C ASP A 7 -19.42 -6.61 -8.46
N ILE A 8 -19.69 -6.33 -9.74
CA ILE A 8 -18.86 -6.79 -10.86
C ILE A 8 -17.47 -6.14 -10.80
N GLN A 9 -17.39 -4.84 -10.49
CA GLN A 9 -16.11 -4.15 -10.31
C GLN A 9 -15.32 -4.74 -9.14
N SER A 10 -15.98 -5.01 -8.00
CA SER A 10 -15.35 -5.62 -6.84
C SER A 10 -14.86 -7.03 -7.12
N ALA A 11 -15.64 -7.85 -7.83
CA ALA A 11 -15.22 -9.19 -8.23
C ALA A 11 -14.03 -9.15 -9.19
N SER A 12 -14.06 -8.24 -10.17
CA SER A 12 -12.94 -8.04 -11.10
C SER A 12 -11.68 -7.55 -10.38
N PHE A 13 -11.82 -6.66 -9.39
CA PHE A 13 -10.70 -6.20 -8.57
C PHE A 13 -10.08 -7.38 -7.82
N HIS A 14 -10.88 -8.16 -7.09
CA HIS A 14 -10.40 -9.32 -6.34
C HIS A 14 -9.69 -10.33 -7.27
N ALA A 15 -10.28 -10.65 -8.42
CA ALA A 15 -9.66 -11.55 -9.40
C ALA A 15 -8.32 -11.03 -9.97
N SER A 16 -8.06 -9.73 -9.92
CA SER A 16 -6.83 -9.11 -10.44
C SER A 16 -5.73 -8.94 -9.39
N LEU A 17 -6.04 -9.20 -8.10
CA LEU A 17 -5.13 -8.99 -7.00
C LEU A 17 -3.91 -9.91 -7.09
N ARG A 18 -2.75 -9.29 -6.94
CA ARG A 18 -1.44 -9.93 -6.78
C ARG A 18 -0.56 -9.05 -5.90
N GLN A 19 0.53 -9.60 -5.39
CA GLN A 19 1.52 -8.79 -4.69
C GLN A 19 2.00 -7.66 -5.61
N GLY A 20 2.09 -6.44 -5.08
CA GLY A 20 2.45 -5.24 -5.83
C GLY A 20 1.31 -4.59 -6.63
N THR A 21 0.09 -5.15 -6.62
CA THR A 21 -1.08 -4.46 -7.21
C THR A 21 -1.22 -3.06 -6.61
N LEU A 22 -1.45 -2.08 -7.49
CA LEU A 22 -1.64 -0.68 -7.15
C LEU A 22 -3.09 -0.26 -7.32
N PHE A 23 -3.59 0.52 -6.38
CA PHE A 23 -4.87 1.19 -6.50
C PHE A 23 -4.84 2.53 -5.76
N ARG A 24 -5.75 3.43 -6.13
CA ARG A 24 -6.00 4.66 -5.38
C ARG A 24 -7.25 4.50 -4.55
N MET A 25 -7.19 4.93 -3.29
CA MET A 25 -8.37 4.96 -2.44
C MET A 25 -8.46 6.24 -1.62
N ARG A 26 -9.69 6.70 -1.38
CA ARG A 26 -10.08 7.78 -0.47
C ARG A 26 -11.27 7.32 0.37
N GLY A 27 -11.63 8.08 1.40
CA GLY A 27 -12.71 7.74 2.33
C GLY A 27 -12.16 7.47 3.72
N ASP A 28 -12.84 6.64 4.50
CA ASP A 28 -12.51 6.38 5.90
C ASP A 28 -11.51 5.23 6.09
N GLU A 29 -11.39 4.35 5.10
CA GLU A 29 -10.49 3.21 5.10
C GLU A 29 -9.33 3.38 4.10
N PRO A 30 -8.13 2.82 4.39
CA PRO A 30 -7.69 2.31 5.69
C PRO A 30 -7.40 3.45 6.70
N PHE A 31 -7.59 4.70 6.32
CA PHE A 31 -7.59 5.86 7.21
C PHE A 31 -8.40 7.00 6.59
N PRO A 32 -8.99 7.89 7.42
CA PRO A 32 -9.79 9.01 6.93
C PRO A 32 -9.00 9.99 6.05
N SER A 33 -9.47 10.17 4.82
CA SER A 33 -8.95 11.15 3.88
C SER A 33 -9.94 11.44 2.75
N SER A 34 -10.17 12.73 2.49
CA SER A 34 -10.90 13.18 1.28
C SER A 34 -10.06 13.11 0.00
N LYS A 35 -8.73 12.98 0.13
CA LYS A 35 -7.78 12.83 -0.98
C LYS A 35 -7.52 11.36 -1.29
N TYR A 36 -7.29 11.08 -2.57
CA TYR A 36 -6.81 9.78 -3.02
C TYR A 36 -5.36 9.54 -2.58
N HIS A 37 -5.11 8.36 -2.04
CA HIS A 37 -3.78 7.84 -1.75
C HIS A 37 -3.52 6.60 -2.59
N VAL A 38 -2.31 6.47 -3.12
CA VAL A 38 -1.86 5.24 -3.78
C VAL A 38 -1.52 4.21 -2.71
N PHE A 39 -2.16 3.05 -2.79
CA PHE A 39 -1.88 1.89 -1.96
C PHE A 39 -1.18 0.81 -2.79
N ILE A 40 -0.28 0.10 -2.12
CA ILE A 40 0.49 -1.02 -2.66
C ILE A 40 0.08 -2.27 -1.87
N VAL A 41 -0.40 -3.30 -2.57
CA VAL A 41 -0.75 -4.60 -1.98
C VAL A 41 0.52 -5.37 -1.63
N LEU A 42 0.64 -5.80 -0.37
CA LEU A 42 1.81 -6.52 0.13
C LEU A 42 1.59 -8.02 0.30
N ASN A 43 0.35 -8.50 0.36
CA ASN A 43 0.07 -9.93 0.48
C ASN A 43 0.80 -10.69 -0.63
N TYR A 44 1.47 -11.79 -0.27
CA TYR A 44 2.07 -12.68 -1.24
C TYR A 44 0.98 -13.39 -2.05
N ASP A 45 -0.04 -13.90 -1.36
CA ASP A 45 -1.26 -14.45 -1.95
C ASP A 45 -2.50 -13.72 -1.41
N PRO A 46 -2.91 -12.58 -2.01
CA PRO A 46 -4.01 -11.79 -1.52
C PRO A 46 -5.38 -12.49 -1.56
N ASN A 47 -5.55 -13.54 -2.37
CA ASN A 47 -6.84 -14.20 -2.55
C ASN A 47 -7.18 -15.18 -1.41
N THR A 48 -6.19 -15.62 -0.65
CA THR A 48 -6.39 -16.49 0.52
C THR A 48 -6.44 -15.71 1.83
N ASP A 49 -6.12 -14.42 1.81
CA ASP A 49 -6.11 -13.56 2.97
C ASP A 49 -7.45 -12.84 3.21
N GLU A 50 -7.89 -12.84 4.47
CA GLU A 50 -9.15 -12.18 4.89
C GLU A 50 -9.15 -10.65 4.72
N ALA A 51 -7.97 -10.04 4.58
CA ALA A 51 -7.81 -8.61 4.38
C ALA A 51 -6.53 -8.31 3.61
N LEU A 52 -6.54 -7.23 2.83
CA LEU A 52 -5.34 -6.71 2.19
C LEU A 52 -4.40 -6.13 3.22
N ILE A 53 -3.12 -6.37 3.04
CA ILE A 53 -2.00 -5.77 3.77
C ILE A 53 -1.43 -4.70 2.84
N LEU A 54 -1.45 -3.46 3.29
CA LEU A 54 -1.19 -2.29 2.46
C LEU A 54 -0.11 -1.40 3.07
N VAL A 55 0.64 -0.77 2.19
CA VAL A 55 1.40 0.46 2.50
C VAL A 55 1.04 1.54 1.50
N ASN A 56 1.31 2.79 1.87
CA ASN A 56 1.10 3.94 1.00
C ASN A 56 2.31 4.87 1.01
N GLY A 57 2.44 5.65 -0.05
CA GLY A 57 3.41 6.73 -0.15
C GLY A 57 2.92 8.03 0.49
N THR A 58 3.85 8.86 0.97
CA THR A 58 3.61 10.25 1.36
C THR A 58 4.66 11.17 0.73
N SER A 59 4.24 12.28 0.13
CA SER A 59 5.17 13.31 -0.35
C SER A 59 5.72 14.22 0.76
N GLN A 60 5.15 14.14 1.98
CA GLN A 60 5.69 14.80 3.18
C GLN A 60 6.94 14.08 3.73
N VAL A 61 7.94 13.83 2.87
CA VAL A 61 9.16 13.06 3.14
C VAL A 61 9.90 13.61 4.36
N TYR A 62 10.22 14.91 4.35
CA TYR A 62 10.96 15.56 5.44
C TYR A 62 10.23 15.44 6.78
N LYS A 63 8.91 15.68 6.79
CA LYS A 63 8.09 15.58 8.00
C LYS A 63 8.09 14.16 8.55
N ARG A 64 7.99 13.15 7.69
CA ARG A 64 8.00 11.74 8.10
C ARG A 64 9.36 11.30 8.62
N LEU A 65 10.45 11.71 8.00
CA LEU A 65 11.81 11.44 8.51
C LEU A 65 12.05 12.16 9.84
N ASN A 66 11.58 13.41 9.99
CA ASN A 66 11.70 14.16 11.24
C ASN A 66 10.91 13.49 12.39
N PHE A 67 9.75 12.88 12.10
CA PHE A 67 9.02 12.06 13.07
C PHE A 67 9.88 10.91 13.64
N TYR A 68 10.77 10.32 12.84
CA TYR A 68 11.63 9.23 13.30
C TYR A 68 12.84 9.70 14.11
N LYS A 69 13.30 10.94 13.96
CA LYS A 69 14.42 11.49 14.77
C LYS A 69 14.17 11.40 16.27
N TYR A 70 12.90 11.49 16.69
CA TYR A 70 12.50 11.43 18.10
C TYR A 70 12.08 10.03 18.55
N ARG A 71 12.40 8.97 17.78
CA ARG A 71 12.04 7.58 18.05
C ARG A 71 13.24 6.65 17.85
N PRO A 72 14.24 6.70 18.75
CA PRO A 72 15.51 5.98 18.58
C PRO A 72 15.35 4.45 18.52
N ASN A 73 14.23 3.91 19.02
CA ASN A 73 13.94 2.48 18.98
C ASN A 73 13.47 1.99 17.59
N LEU A 74 13.24 2.91 16.64
CA LEU A 74 12.87 2.61 15.27
C LEU A 74 14.05 2.93 14.35
N ASN A 75 14.31 2.06 13.38
CA ASN A 75 15.39 2.25 12.41
C ASN A 75 14.81 2.69 11.06
N PRO A 76 14.63 4.01 10.82
CA PRO A 76 14.03 4.51 9.58
C PRO A 76 14.85 4.16 8.33
N GLU A 77 16.17 4.02 8.43
CA GLU A 77 17.01 3.69 7.27
C GLU A 77 16.66 2.30 6.70
N SER A 78 16.33 1.36 7.57
CA SER A 78 15.92 0.00 7.19
C SER A 78 14.42 -0.19 7.00
N THR A 79 13.59 0.82 7.31
CA THR A 79 12.12 0.69 7.37
C THR A 79 11.37 1.80 6.64
N THR A 80 12.09 2.59 5.85
CA THR A 80 11.50 3.56 4.94
C THR A 80 12.13 3.41 3.56
N VAL A 81 11.31 3.57 2.52
CA VAL A 81 11.77 3.53 1.14
C VAL A 81 11.46 4.86 0.50
N VAL A 82 12.49 5.55 0.02
CA VAL A 82 12.35 6.82 -0.69
C VAL A 82 12.37 6.54 -2.18
N LEU A 83 11.31 7.00 -2.86
CA LEU A 83 11.14 6.99 -4.30
C LEU A 83 11.38 8.41 -4.80
N GLU A 84 12.31 8.57 -5.74
CA GLU A 84 12.61 9.87 -6.31
C GLU A 84 11.44 10.38 -7.17
N ALA A 85 11.32 11.71 -7.24
CA ALA A 85 10.24 12.38 -7.97
C ALA A 85 10.22 11.93 -9.44
N GLY A 86 9.05 11.57 -9.94
CA GLY A 86 8.86 11.18 -11.33
C GLY A 86 9.39 9.79 -11.71
N LYS A 87 10.00 9.02 -10.77
CA LYS A 87 10.35 7.61 -11.02
C LYS A 87 9.14 6.79 -11.46
N TYR A 88 7.99 7.10 -10.87
CA TYR A 88 6.69 6.53 -11.25
C TYR A 88 5.70 7.65 -11.59
N PRO A 89 4.94 7.55 -12.69
CA PRO A 89 3.96 8.59 -13.05
C PRO A 89 2.90 8.84 -11.97
N PHE A 90 2.62 7.85 -11.14
CA PHE A 90 1.68 7.95 -10.03
C PHE A 90 2.27 8.55 -8.75
N PHE A 91 3.58 8.79 -8.69
CA PHE A 91 4.29 9.53 -7.66
C PHE A 91 5.10 10.67 -8.30
N PRO A 92 4.43 11.77 -8.71
CA PRO A 92 5.10 12.89 -9.39
C PRO A 92 6.08 13.63 -8.46
N GLU A 93 5.80 13.61 -7.15
CA GLU A 93 6.67 14.20 -6.12
C GLU A 93 7.56 13.13 -5.48
N LYS A 94 8.67 13.57 -4.89
CA LYS A 94 9.51 12.71 -4.06
C LYS A 94 8.64 12.10 -2.95
N THR A 95 8.64 10.78 -2.86
CA THR A 95 7.67 10.04 -2.05
C THR A 95 8.39 9.11 -1.09
N LEU A 96 7.95 9.07 0.17
CA LEU A 96 8.41 8.10 1.15
C LEU A 96 7.32 7.07 1.39
N VAL A 97 7.67 5.79 1.24
CA VAL A 97 6.87 4.65 1.70
C VAL A 97 7.33 4.29 3.10
N ASP A 98 6.43 4.42 4.08
CA ASP A 98 6.72 4.14 5.47
C ASP A 98 6.34 2.71 5.84
N CYS A 99 7.34 1.82 5.87
CA CYS A 99 7.15 0.39 6.09
C CYS A 99 6.83 0.06 7.56
N ASN A 100 6.90 1.04 8.47
CA ASN A 100 6.42 0.86 9.84
C ASN A 100 4.91 1.12 10.00
N SER A 101 4.27 1.67 8.97
CA SER A 101 2.88 2.12 9.00
C SER A 101 1.99 1.26 8.10
N VAL A 102 2.11 -0.06 8.22
CA VAL A 102 1.27 -1.02 7.49
C VAL A 102 -0.20 -0.86 7.90
N LYS A 103 -1.08 -1.00 6.90
CA LYS A 103 -2.53 -0.94 7.03
C LYS A 103 -3.16 -2.26 6.62
N THR A 104 -4.32 -2.55 7.17
CA THR A 104 -5.17 -3.66 6.74
C THR A 104 -6.52 -3.14 6.33
N CYS A 105 -7.08 -3.64 5.22
CA CYS A 105 -8.38 -3.19 4.72
C CYS A 105 -9.11 -4.31 3.97
N ARG A 106 -10.43 -4.34 4.09
CA ARG A 106 -11.30 -5.24 3.32
C ARG A 106 -11.98 -4.43 2.23
N ILE A 107 -11.75 -4.82 0.97
CA ILE A 107 -12.37 -4.15 -0.16
C ILE A 107 -13.74 -4.77 -0.43
N ASN A 108 -14.77 -3.93 -0.33
CA ASN A 108 -16.17 -4.27 -0.59
C ASN A 108 -16.75 -3.46 -1.78
N PRO A 109 -17.93 -3.81 -2.30
CA PRO A 109 -18.55 -3.10 -3.43
C PRO A 109 -18.82 -1.59 -3.21
N GLU A 110 -19.06 -1.15 -1.98
CA GLU A 110 -19.36 0.26 -1.67
C GLU A 110 -18.17 1.19 -1.99
N HIS A 111 -16.94 0.66 -1.94
CA HIS A 111 -15.74 1.40 -2.36
C HIS A 111 -15.79 1.77 -3.85
N PHE A 112 -16.41 0.94 -4.68
CA PHE A 112 -16.58 1.18 -6.12
C PHE A 112 -17.79 2.05 -6.41
N GLU A 113 -18.90 1.80 -5.72
CA GLU A 113 -20.16 2.54 -5.92
C GLU A 113 -19.99 4.05 -5.73
N ASN A 114 -19.25 4.43 -4.69
CA ASN A 114 -18.98 5.82 -4.34
C ASN A 114 -17.82 6.44 -5.17
N GLY A 115 -17.22 5.66 -6.07
CA GLY A 115 -16.00 6.05 -6.76
C GLY A 115 -14.93 6.46 -5.75
N ASN A 116 -14.69 5.60 -4.77
CA ASN A 116 -13.69 5.79 -3.71
C ASN A 116 -12.45 4.93 -3.95
N LEU A 117 -12.54 3.89 -4.77
CA LEU A 117 -11.43 3.05 -5.20
C LEU A 117 -11.28 3.08 -6.72
N ILE A 118 -10.05 3.30 -7.20
CA ILE A 118 -9.69 3.29 -8.62
C ILE A 118 -8.51 2.36 -8.83
N MET A 119 -8.66 1.35 -9.69
CA MET A 119 -7.57 0.46 -10.09
C MET A 119 -6.52 1.21 -10.92
N MET A 120 -5.26 0.82 -10.78
CA MET A 120 -4.16 1.42 -11.54
C MET A 120 -3.51 0.38 -12.45
N ASP A 121 -3.40 0.70 -13.74
CA ASP A 121 -2.61 -0.08 -14.69
C ASP A 121 -1.15 0.40 -14.68
N SER A 122 -0.49 0.14 -13.57
CA SER A 122 0.92 0.50 -13.34
C SER A 122 1.52 -0.43 -12.30
N SER A 123 2.85 -0.51 -12.25
CA SER A 123 3.57 -1.33 -11.28
C SER A 123 4.79 -0.60 -10.73
N LEU A 124 5.23 -1.05 -9.55
CA LEU A 124 6.59 -0.80 -9.07
C LEU A 124 7.57 -1.70 -9.82
N SER A 125 8.86 -1.37 -9.78
CA SER A 125 9.91 -2.31 -10.20
C SER A 125 10.12 -3.33 -9.09
N ASP A 126 10.60 -4.52 -9.46
CA ASP A 126 10.85 -5.61 -8.51
C ASP A 126 11.80 -5.16 -7.39
N ASP A 127 12.86 -4.42 -7.71
CA ASP A 127 13.80 -3.86 -6.72
C ASP A 127 13.12 -2.98 -5.66
N ASP A 128 12.19 -2.11 -6.07
CA ASP A 128 11.51 -1.22 -5.12
C ASP A 128 10.46 -1.98 -4.32
N MET A 129 9.80 -2.96 -4.94
CA MET A 129 8.87 -3.84 -4.26
C MET A 129 9.60 -4.67 -3.19
N GLU A 130 10.77 -5.24 -3.51
CA GLU A 130 11.60 -6.00 -2.57
C GLU A 130 12.10 -5.10 -1.42
N ARG A 131 12.56 -3.89 -1.73
CA ARG A 131 12.96 -2.91 -0.69
C ARG A 131 11.81 -2.61 0.28
N ILE A 132 10.59 -2.49 -0.21
CA ILE A 132 9.40 -2.25 0.62
C ILE A 132 9.10 -3.49 1.49
N ILE A 133 9.08 -4.70 0.91
CA ILE A 133 8.85 -5.95 1.64
C ILE A 133 9.89 -6.12 2.75
N ASN A 134 11.18 -5.96 2.42
CA ASN A 134 12.27 -6.03 3.38
C ASN A 134 12.14 -4.96 4.47
N GLY A 135 11.72 -3.74 4.10
CA GLY A 135 11.45 -2.68 5.05
C GLY A 135 10.35 -3.03 6.06
N VAL A 136 9.29 -3.72 5.62
CA VAL A 136 8.21 -4.18 6.50
C VAL A 136 8.69 -5.30 7.41
N VAL A 137 9.49 -6.23 6.90
CA VAL A 137 10.06 -7.35 7.66
C VAL A 137 11.01 -6.86 8.76
N CYS A 138 11.85 -5.87 8.45
CA CYS A 138 12.75 -5.24 9.40
C CYS A 138 12.03 -4.40 10.47
N SER A 139 10.78 -3.99 10.21
CA SER A 139 10.04 -3.15 11.15
C SER A 139 9.73 -3.88 12.46
N ARG A 140 10.13 -3.28 13.59
CA ARG A 140 9.75 -3.75 14.93
C ARG A 140 8.29 -3.45 15.28
N ARG A 141 7.61 -2.61 14.50
CA ARG A 141 6.21 -2.23 14.74
C ARG A 141 5.21 -3.14 14.05
N VAL A 142 5.65 -3.85 13.01
CA VAL A 142 4.80 -4.75 12.25
C VAL A 142 4.79 -6.13 12.93
N PRO A 143 3.61 -6.67 13.29
CA PRO A 143 3.51 -7.98 13.92
C PRO A 143 4.03 -9.12 13.02
N GLN A 144 4.52 -10.20 13.64
CA GLN A 144 5.07 -11.34 12.91
C GLN A 144 4.05 -12.01 11.96
N PHE A 145 2.77 -12.08 12.36
CA PHE A 145 1.72 -12.67 11.53
C PHE A 145 1.44 -11.89 10.23
N ILE A 146 1.72 -10.58 10.20
CA ILE A 146 1.66 -9.78 8.97
C ILE A 146 2.88 -10.11 8.10
N LYS A 147 4.07 -10.20 8.71
CA LYS A 147 5.32 -10.50 7.99
C LYS A 147 5.30 -11.86 7.31
N SER A 148 4.66 -12.87 7.92
CA SER A 148 4.50 -14.19 7.32
C SER A 148 3.55 -14.24 6.12
N LYS A 149 2.73 -13.21 5.90
CA LYS A 149 1.77 -13.14 4.78
C LYS A 149 2.30 -12.36 3.57
N ILE A 150 3.42 -11.65 3.71
CA ILE A 150 3.99 -10.82 2.64
C ILE A 150 5.23 -11.45 1.98
N LYS A 151 5.57 -12.67 2.39
CA LYS A 151 6.65 -13.49 1.82
C LYS A 151 6.07 -14.82 1.33
N PRO A 152 6.75 -15.52 0.41
CA PRO A 152 6.45 -16.92 0.14
C PRO A 152 6.43 -17.69 1.45
N GLN A 153 5.44 -18.57 1.62
CA GLN A 153 5.44 -19.55 2.69
C GLN A 153 6.11 -20.81 2.14
N ASP A 154 7.16 -21.25 2.83
CA ASP A 154 7.82 -22.53 2.56
C ASP A 154 6.91 -23.72 2.89
#